data_AF-A0A377J4H1-F1
#
_entry.id   AF-A0A377J4H1-F1
#
_cell.length_a   1.000
_cell.length_b   1.000
_cell.length_c   1.000
_cell.angle_alpha   90.00
_cell.angle_beta   90.00
_cell.angle_gamma   90.00
#
_symmetry.space_group_name_H-M   'P 1'
#
loop_
_entity.id
_entity.type
_entity.pdbx_description
1 polymer ?
#
loop_
_entity_poly.entity_id
_entity_poly.type
_entity_poly.pdbx_seq_one_letter_code
_entity_poly.pdbx_strand_id
1 'polypeptide(L)' 'MENFEDKIKQIKDILQQLNTQDLSLKDSLTLYKQGMQELKNAQDLLEKAKLEYEEIKSLDSSINPAETH' A
#
# COMPACT_ATOMS: atom_id res chain seq x y z
N MET A 1 13.15 -5.20 2.97
CA MET A 1 12.06 -4.30 2.55
C MET A 1 10.92 -5.19 2.11
N GLU A 2 9.77 -5.08 2.75
CA GLU A 2 8.55 -5.80 2.35
C GLU A 2 7.89 -5.06 1.19
N ASN A 3 7.41 -5.79 0.18
CA ASN A 3 6.71 -5.20 -0.96
C ASN A 3 5.21 -5.02 -0.64
N PHE A 4 4.46 -4.43 -1.58
CA PHE A 4 3.04 -4.18 -1.42
C PHE A 4 2.24 -5.48 -1.17
N GLU A 5 2.57 -6.53 -1.91
CA GLU A 5 1.93 -7.84 -1.83
C GLU A 5 2.12 -8.49 -0.44
N ASP A 6 3.31 -8.38 0.13
CA ASP A 6 3.64 -8.86 1.47
C ASP A 6 2.78 -8.12 2.52
N LYS A 7 2.61 -6.81 2.38
CA LYS A 7 1.75 -6.01 3.28
C LYS A 7 0.29 -6.39 3.18
N ILE A 8 -0.23 -6.59 1.97
CA ILE A 8 -1.59 -7.09 1.77
C ILE A 8 -1.79 -8.47 2.38
N LYS A 9 -0.79 -9.35 2.28
CA LYS A 9 -0.83 -10.67 2.92
C LYS A 9 -0.88 -10.56 4.44
N GLN A 10 -0.04 -9.73 5.04
CA GLN A 10 -0.06 -9.49 6.49
C GLN A 10 -1.40 -8.94 6.99
N ILE A 11 -2.00 -8.01 6.25
CA ILE A 11 -3.33 -7.47 6.58
C ILE A 11 -4.38 -8.59 6.56
N LYS A 12 -4.35 -9.48 5.56
CA LYS A 12 -5.27 -10.64 5.50
C LYS A 12 -5.07 -11.58 6.69
N ASP A 13 -3.84 -11.86 7.07
CA ASP A 13 -3.53 -12.72 8.23
C ASP A 13 -4.06 -12.08 9.53
N ILE A 14 -3.89 -10.77 9.72
CA ILE A 14 -4.42 -10.03 10.86
C ILE A 14 -5.96 -10.08 10.89
N LEU A 15 -6.62 -9.91 9.75
CA LEU A 15 -8.08 -10.00 9.65
C LEU A 15 -8.60 -11.42 9.96
N GLN A 16 -7.87 -12.45 9.51
CA GLN A 16 -8.20 -13.84 9.85
C GLN A 16 -8.06 -14.10 11.35
N GLN A 17 -6.99 -13.58 11.98
CA GLN A 17 -6.81 -13.68 13.42
C GLN A 17 -7.95 -12.97 14.16
N LEU A 18 -8.30 -11.73 13.79
CA LEU A 18 -9.40 -10.98 14.41
C LEU A 18 -10.77 -11.68 14.34
N ASN A 19 -10.98 -12.57 13.38
CA ASN A 19 -12.20 -13.37 13.26
C ASN A 19 -12.21 -14.64 14.13
N THR A 20 -11.11 -14.96 14.83
CA THR A 20 -11.08 -16.09 15.76
C THR A 20 -11.75 -15.73 17.09
N GLN A 21 -12.56 -16.66 17.62
CA GLN A 21 -13.43 -16.41 18.78
C GLN A 21 -12.69 -16.42 20.14
N ASP A 22 -11.39 -16.71 20.16
CA ASP A 22 -10.58 -16.85 21.38
C ASP A 22 -9.66 -15.64 21.67
N LEU A 23 -9.87 -14.51 21.00
CA LEU A 23 -9.06 -13.31 21.24
C LEU A 23 -9.56 -12.49 22.43
N SER A 24 -8.63 -12.15 23.33
CA SER A 24 -8.90 -11.16 24.37
C SER A 24 -9.11 -9.78 23.76
N LEU A 25 -9.94 -8.93 24.39
CA LEU A 25 -10.19 -7.56 23.92
C LEU A 25 -8.88 -6.76 23.71
N LYS A 26 -7.87 -6.98 24.56
CA LYS A 26 -6.57 -6.33 24.47
C LYS A 26 -5.81 -6.76 23.22
N ASP A 27 -5.85 -8.05 22.92
CA ASP A 27 -5.17 -8.62 21.75
C ASP A 27 -5.87 -8.20 20.46
N SER A 28 -7.21 -8.19 20.45
CA SER A 28 -8.00 -7.66 19.33
C SER A 28 -7.68 -6.19 19.03
N LEU A 29 -7.54 -5.35 20.05
CA LEU A 29 -7.14 -3.95 19.87
C LEU A 29 -5.71 -3.79 19.36
N THR A 30 -4.82 -4.70 19.76
CA THR A 30 -3.42 -4.69 19.31
C THR A 30 -3.34 -5.08 17.84
N LEU A 31 -3.97 -6.19 17.46
CA LEU A 31 -4.07 -6.67 16.08
C LEU A 31 -4.74 -5.64 15.17
N TYR A 32 -5.83 -5.01 15.62
CA TYR A 32 -6.48 -3.94 14.85
C TYR A 32 -5.54 -2.77 14.56
N LYS A 33 -4.80 -2.29 15.57
CA LYS A 33 -3.83 -1.21 15.38
C LYS A 33 -2.71 -1.61 14.41
N GLN A 34 -2.21 -2.84 14.51
CA GLN A 34 -1.20 -3.36 13.59
C GLN A 34 -1.74 -3.43 12.16
N GLY A 35 -2.94 -3.97 11.96
CA GLY A 35 -3.57 -4.03 10.65
C GLY A 35 -3.79 -2.65 10.03
N MET A 36 -4.16 -1.66 10.85
CA MET A 36 -4.30 -0.28 10.39
C MET A 36 -2.98 0.36 10.00
N GLN A 37 -1.90 0.08 10.73
CA GLN A 37 -0.58 0.56 10.37
C GLN A 37 -0.09 -0.05 9.05
N GLU A 38 -0.28 -1.36 8.85
CA GLU A 38 0.10 -2.00 7.59
C GLU A 38 -0.74 -1.52 6.40
N LEU A 39 -2.03 -1.26 6.62
CA LEU A 39 -2.90 -0.69 5.59
C LEU A 39 -2.45 0.72 5.18
N LYS A 40 -2.04 1.54 6.14
CA LYS A 40 -1.46 2.86 5.86
C LYS A 40 -0.16 2.74 5.06
N ASN A 41 0.74 1.85 5.48
CA ASN A 41 2.00 1.62 4.77
C ASN A 41 1.76 1.18 3.31
N ALA A 42 0.76 0.33 3.07
CA ALA A 42 0.39 -0.11 1.74
C ALA A 42 -0.19 1.04 0.89
N GLN A 43 -0.99 1.93 1.48
CA GLN A 43 -1.48 3.14 0.80
C GLN A 43 -0.35 4.08 0.41
N ASP A 44 0.61 4.32 1.31
CA ASP A 44 1.77 5.18 1.04
C ASP A 44 2.62 4.63 -0.14
N LEU A 45 2.73 3.30 -0.27
CA LEU A 45 3.40 2.67 -1.42
C LEU A 45 2.65 2.91 -2.74
N LEU A 46 1.31 2.79 -2.72
CA LEU A 46 0.49 3.07 -3.91
C LEU A 46 0.55 4.54 -4.33
N GLU A 47 0.55 5.45 -3.36
CA GLU A 47 0.65 6.88 -3.64
C GLU A 47 1.99 7.24 -4.26
N LYS A 48 3.09 6.67 -3.76
CA LYS A 48 4.42 6.81 -4.38
C LYS A 48 4.45 6.26 -5.80
N ALA A 49 3.93 5.06 -6.03
CA ALA A 49 3.87 4.47 -7.37
C ALA A 49 3.04 5.34 -8.34
N LYS A 50 1.96 5.96 -7.86
CA LYS A 50 1.16 6.90 -8.65
C LYS A 50 1.92 8.18 -8.98
N LEU A 51 2.68 8.73 -8.02
CA LEU A 51 3.52 9.91 -8.25
C LEU A 51 4.62 9.61 -9.28
N GLU A 52 5.32 8.49 -9.14
CA GLU A 52 6.33 8.03 -10.11
C GLU A 52 5.72 7.89 -11.52
N TYR A 53 4.51 7.32 -11.62
CA TYR A 53 3.80 7.22 -12.90
C TYR A 53 3.48 8.59 -13.52
N GLU A 54 2.94 9.54 -12.74
CA GLU A 54 2.64 10.88 -13.25
C GLU A 54 3.92 11.65 -13.62
N GLU A 55 5.03 11.45 -12.91
CA GLU A 55 6.35 12.01 -13.27
C GLU A 55 6.84 11.47 -14.61
N ILE A 56 6.79 10.14 -14.81
CA ILE A 56 7.17 9.50 -16.08
C ILE A 56 6.30 10.02 -17.22
N LYS A 57 4.98 10.10 -17.03
CA LYS A 57 4.04 10.62 -18.02
C LYS A 57 4.29 12.08 -18.35
N SER A 58 4.61 12.91 -17.35
CA SER A 58 4.96 14.33 -17.55
C SER A 58 6.26 14.47 -18.35
N LEU A 59 7.27 13.65 -18.04
CA LEU A 59 8.52 13.60 -18.79
C LEU A 59 8.29 13.16 -20.24
N ASP A 60 7.52 12.10 -20.48
CA ASP A 60 7.17 11.60 -21.83
C ASP A 60 6.43 12.67 -22.66
N SER A 61 5.51 13.41 -22.03
CA SER A 61 4.81 14.55 -22.65
C SER A 61 5.74 15.71 -23.03
N SER A 62 6.92 15.78 -22.40
CA SER A 62 7.95 16.80 -22.66
C SER A 62 8.95 16.39 -23.75
N ILE A 63 8.94 15.12 -24.20
CA ILE A 63 9.82 14.58 -25.26
C ILE A 63 9.10 14.46 -26.60
N ASN A 64 8.15 15.34 -26.89
CA ASN A 64 7.75 15.62 -28.28
C ASN A 64 8.46 16.89 -28.77
N PRO A 65 9.68 16.80 -29.34
CA PRO A 65 10.12 17.83 -30.26
C PRO A 65 9.20 17.73 -31.46
N ALA A 66 8.33 18.74 -31.60
CA ALA A 66 7.52 18.91 -32.79
C ALA A 66 8.39 18.66 -34.03
N GLU A 67 7.89 17.72 -34.82
CA GLU A 67 8.21 17.39 -36.19
C GLU A 67 9.01 18.50 -36.90
N THR A 68 10.20 18.10 -37.34
CA THR A 68 10.87 18.66 -38.51
C THR A 68 9.85 19.05 -39.58
N HIS A 69 9.72 20.35 -39.87
CA HIS A 69 9.64 20.90 -41.23
C HIS A 69 9.75 22.42 -41.24
#